data_AF-A0A2W6BXM9-F1
#
_entry.id   AF-A0A2W6BXM9-F1
#
_cell.length_a   1.000
_cell.length_b   1.000
_cell.length_c   1.000
_cell.angle_alpha   90.00
_cell.angle_beta   90.00
_cell.angle_gamma   90.00
#
_symmetry.space_group_name_H-M   'P 1'
#
loop_
_entity.id
_entity.type
_entity.pdbx_description
1 polymer ?
#
loop_
_entity_poly.entity_id
_entity_poly.type
_entity_poly.pdbx_seq_one_letter_code
_entity_poly.pdbx_strand_id
1 'polypeptide(L)'
;MTYLGPVLSHCYVVSLRRRPDRRDRIAETLPPQLPAIFTSDWRGPFDGRDLTLPQPAGEGYRLFPWRIQSANPWWSRPLKYGEIGCTLSHLHCWMDIVHRKVPLAAILEDDAVLMPDFLYQLIEGLAAASGRFDLLYLGRLPQEPDRGCCGGFVIPVSTLIPCASTTAPKTGSLPGECHTASSRTPSAA
;
A
#
# COMPACT_ATOMS: atom_id res chain seq x y z
N MET A 1 -9.57 3.26 30.70
CA MET A 1 -8.30 3.26 29.94
C MET A 1 -8.48 2.35 28.75
N THR A 2 -8.87 2.91 27.62
CA THR A 2 -9.17 2.13 26.41
C THR A 2 -7.87 1.80 25.71
N TYR A 3 -7.64 0.53 25.43
CA TYR A 3 -6.47 -0.01 24.75
C TYR A 3 -6.33 0.67 23.38
N LEU A 4 -5.42 1.63 23.26
CA LEU A 4 -4.97 2.13 21.96
C LEU A 4 -4.12 1.00 21.37
N GLY A 5 -4.61 0.37 20.31
CA GLY A 5 -3.83 -0.60 19.53
C GLY A 5 -2.51 0.01 19.02
N PRO A 6 -1.74 -0.67 18.16
CA PRO A 6 -0.50 -0.12 17.65
C PRO A 6 -0.75 1.26 17.05
N VAL A 7 -0.28 2.29 17.74
CA VAL A 7 -0.45 3.68 17.32
C VAL A 7 0.41 3.83 16.08
N LEU A 8 -0.22 4.26 14.98
CA LEU A 8 0.48 4.65 13.77
C LEU A 8 1.49 5.74 14.14
N SER A 9 2.76 5.36 14.27
CA SER A 9 3.79 6.20 14.89
C SER A 9 4.74 6.81 13.87
N HIS A 10 4.78 6.25 12.66
CA HIS A 10 5.63 6.69 11.57
C HIS A 10 4.80 6.82 10.29
N CYS A 11 4.88 7.99 9.66
CA CYS A 11 4.35 8.24 8.33
C CYS A 11 5.53 8.58 7.42
N TYR A 12 5.90 7.66 6.53
CA TYR A 12 6.92 7.91 5.52
C TYR A 12 6.25 8.52 4.29
N VAL A 13 6.88 9.53 3.71
CA VAL A 13 6.46 10.12 2.44
C VAL A 13 7.58 9.93 1.44
N VAL A 14 7.31 9.10 0.44
CA VAL A 14 8.19 8.90 -0.71
C VAL A 14 8.16 10.17 -1.54
N SER A 15 9.28 10.87 -1.52
CA SER A 15 9.49 12.16 -2.18
C SER A 15 10.91 12.25 -2.72
N LEU A 16 11.09 13.13 -3.70
CA LEU A 16 12.35 13.29 -4.41
C LEU A 16 12.95 14.66 -4.12
N ARG A 17 14.27 14.72 -3.87
CA ARG A 17 15.00 15.96 -3.56
C ARG A 17 14.79 17.07 -4.58
N ARG A 18 14.69 16.72 -5.87
CA ARG A 18 14.46 17.68 -6.95
C ARG A 18 13.03 18.24 -7.01
N ARG A 19 12.09 17.72 -6.19
CA ARG A 19 10.67 18.10 -6.16
C ARG A 19 10.25 18.66 -4.80
N PRO A 20 10.91 19.73 -4.31
CA PRO A 20 10.47 20.39 -3.08
C PRO A 20 9.01 20.89 -3.19
N ASP A 21 8.58 21.28 -4.39
CA ASP A 21 7.19 21.70 -4.67
C ASP A 21 6.14 20.64 -4.31
N ARG A 22 6.42 19.35 -4.54
CA ARG A 22 5.51 18.25 -4.19
C ARG A 22 5.59 17.93 -2.71
N ARG A 23 6.80 17.94 -2.14
CA ARG A 23 7.04 17.79 -0.70
C ARG A 23 6.24 18.81 0.10
N ASP A 24 6.31 20.08 -0.29
CA ASP A 24 5.63 21.16 0.43
C ASP A 24 4.11 20.98 0.34
N ARG A 25 3.60 20.65 -0.85
CA ARG A 25 2.16 20.39 -1.06
C ARG A 25 1.62 19.26 -0.19
N ILE A 26 2.29 18.11 -0.13
CA ILE A 26 1.83 16.99 0.70
C ILE A 26 2.01 17.29 2.19
N ALA A 27 3.03 18.07 2.57
CA ALA A 27 3.20 18.51 3.95
C ALA A 27 2.05 19.41 4.44
N GLU A 28 1.50 20.25 3.55
CA GLU A 28 0.35 21.10 3.85
C GLU A 28 -0.97 20.32 4.00
N THR A 29 -1.11 19.19 3.32
CA THR A 29 -2.34 18.37 3.34
C THR A 29 -2.32 17.26 4.39
N LEU A 30 -1.14 16.90 4.89
CA LEU A 30 -1.00 15.86 5.89
C LEU A 30 -1.65 16.26 7.23
N PRO A 31 -2.42 15.35 7.85
CA PRO A 31 -2.94 15.59 9.19
C PRO A 31 -1.78 15.81 10.18
N PRO A 32 -1.90 16.79 11.11
CA PRO A 32 -0.83 17.07 12.07
C PRO A 32 -0.51 15.89 13.01
N GLN A 33 -1.43 14.93 13.13
CA GLN A 33 -1.24 13.68 13.86
C GLN A 33 -0.31 12.70 13.15
N LEU A 34 0.03 12.92 11.88
CA LEU A 34 0.89 12.08 11.06
C LEU A 34 2.16 12.86 10.65
N PRO A 35 3.13 13.04 11.56
CA PRO A 35 4.38 13.69 11.23
C PRO A 35 5.12 12.89 10.15
N ALA A 36 5.46 13.56 9.05
CA ALA A 36 6.10 12.93 7.89
C ALA A 36 7.61 12.78 8.06
N ILE A 37 8.10 11.61 7.63
CA ILE A 37 9.51 11.32 7.38
C ILE A 37 9.69 11.27 5.86
N PHE A 38 10.37 12.26 5.29
CA PHE A 38 10.51 12.37 3.85
C PHE A 38 11.75 11.61 3.35
N THR A 39 11.58 10.75 2.35
CA THR A 39 12.71 10.06 1.72
C THR A 39 13.66 11.04 1.01
N SER A 40 13.18 12.25 0.64
CA SER A 40 14.04 13.30 0.11
C SER A 40 15.16 13.70 1.07
N ASP A 41 15.00 13.51 2.38
CA ASP A 41 16.04 13.85 3.35
C ASP A 41 17.15 12.79 3.41
N TRP A 42 16.89 11.59 2.91
CA TRP A 42 17.82 10.47 2.91
C TRP A 42 18.76 10.50 1.71
N ARG A 43 19.91 9.83 1.85
CA ARG A 43 20.81 9.57 0.72
C ARG A 43 20.49 8.19 0.16
N GLY A 44 20.37 8.10 -1.16
CA GLY A 44 20.14 6.84 -1.83
C GLY A 44 19.76 7.03 -3.30
N PRO A 45 19.74 5.95 -4.09
CA PRO A 45 19.46 5.95 -5.52
C PRO A 45 17.94 6.01 -5.81
N PHE A 46 17.25 6.96 -5.18
CA PHE A 46 15.79 7.10 -5.24
C PHE A 46 15.31 7.80 -6.50
N ASP A 47 16.14 8.67 -7.08
CA ASP A 47 15.81 9.38 -8.31
C ASP A 47 16.20 8.53 -9.53
N GLY A 48 15.21 8.19 -10.35
CA GLY A 48 15.46 7.48 -11.60
C GLY A 48 16.38 8.22 -12.57
N ARG A 49 16.57 9.54 -12.43
CA ARG A 49 17.54 10.30 -13.24
C ARG A 49 19.00 9.99 -12.88
N ASP A 50 19.24 9.51 -11.65
CA ASP A 50 20.57 9.20 -11.15
C ASP A 50 20.92 7.71 -11.36
N LEU A 51 19.96 6.92 -11.87
CA LEU A 51 20.12 5.49 -12.11
C LEU A 51 20.68 5.19 -13.50
N THR A 52 21.51 4.15 -13.57
CA THR A 52 21.97 3.52 -14.80
C THR A 52 21.70 2.02 -14.75
N LEU A 53 21.42 1.40 -15.90
CA LEU A 53 21.23 -0.05 -16.04
C LEU A 53 22.46 -0.66 -16.72
N PRO A 54 22.80 -1.96 -16.49
CA PRO A 54 22.04 -2.98 -15.75
C PRO A 54 22.26 -2.97 -14.23
N GLN A 55 23.16 -2.12 -13.74
CA GLN A 55 23.49 -2.02 -12.32
C GLN A 55 22.95 -0.70 -11.78
N PRO A 56 21.77 -0.68 -11.10
CA PRO A 56 21.47 0.44 -10.22
C PRO A 56 22.65 0.52 -9.23
N ALA A 57 23.45 1.58 -9.37
CA ALA A 57 24.83 1.68 -8.91
C ALA A 57 25.12 0.99 -7.56
N GLY A 58 26.12 0.10 -7.52
CA GLY A 58 26.97 -0.17 -6.36
C GLY A 58 26.38 -0.78 -5.07
N GLU A 59 25.06 -0.90 -4.92
CA GLU A 59 24.43 -1.11 -3.59
C GLU A 59 23.91 -2.54 -3.33
N GLY A 60 24.29 -3.53 -4.15
CA GLY A 60 23.93 -4.94 -3.90
C GLY A 60 22.48 -5.32 -4.23
N TYR A 61 21.72 -4.43 -4.88
CA TYR A 61 20.38 -4.73 -5.38
C TYR A 61 20.42 -5.56 -6.66
N ARG A 62 19.47 -6.49 -6.78
CA ARG A 62 19.25 -7.28 -8.00
C ARG A 62 17.85 -6.98 -8.54
N LEU A 63 17.79 -6.61 -9.81
CA LEU A 63 16.51 -6.44 -10.48
C LEU A 63 15.86 -7.82 -10.69
N PHE A 64 14.57 -7.90 -10.40
CA PHE A 64 13.76 -9.03 -10.81
C PHE A 64 13.85 -9.18 -12.35
N PRO A 65 13.87 -10.41 -12.90
CA PRO A 65 13.84 -10.65 -14.35
C PRO A 65 12.47 -10.23 -14.94
N TRP A 66 12.28 -8.92 -15.04
CA TRP A 66 11.12 -8.27 -15.63
C TRP A 66 11.05 -8.54 -17.13
N ARG A 67 9.94 -8.16 -17.77
CA ARG A 67 9.53 -8.56 -19.13
C ARG A 67 8.91 -9.96 -19.14
N ILE A 68 7.92 -10.16 -18.29
CA ILE A 68 7.16 -11.41 -18.21
C ILE A 68 6.41 -11.58 -19.53
N GLN A 69 6.61 -12.72 -20.20
CA GLN A 69 5.91 -13.06 -21.43
C GLN A 69 4.43 -13.28 -21.13
N SER A 70 3.59 -12.31 -21.52
CA SER A 70 2.14 -12.35 -21.31
C SER A 70 1.41 -11.55 -22.39
N ALA A 71 0.09 -11.75 -22.50
CA ALA A 71 -0.77 -10.97 -23.39
C ALA A 71 -0.92 -9.50 -22.96
N ASN A 72 -0.58 -9.16 -21.70
CA ASN A 72 -0.67 -7.80 -21.21
C ASN A 72 0.66 -7.05 -21.49
N PRO A 73 0.64 -5.97 -22.30
CA PRO A 73 1.84 -5.28 -22.79
C PRO A 73 2.62 -4.57 -21.68
N TRP A 74 2.01 -4.31 -20.53
CA TRP A 74 2.67 -3.67 -19.41
C TRP A 74 3.70 -4.60 -18.75
N TRP A 75 3.43 -5.91 -18.68
CA TRP A 75 4.36 -6.88 -18.08
C TRP A 75 5.54 -7.22 -18.99
N SER A 76 5.39 -7.05 -20.31
CA SER A 76 6.40 -7.42 -21.30
C SER A 76 7.36 -6.29 -21.67
N ARG A 77 7.04 -5.03 -21.32
CA ARG A 77 7.92 -3.88 -21.60
C ARG A 77 9.11 -3.77 -20.63
N PRO A 78 10.19 -3.04 -20.98
CA PRO A 78 11.28 -2.75 -20.05
C PRO A 78 10.83 -1.99 -18.80
N LEU A 79 11.55 -2.21 -17.67
CA LEU A 79 11.44 -1.36 -16.48
C LEU A 79 11.92 0.06 -16.80
N LYS A 80 11.21 1.05 -16.27
CA LYS A 80 11.63 2.45 -16.30
C LYS A 80 12.51 2.75 -15.10
N TYR A 81 13.48 3.64 -15.25
CA TYR A 81 14.32 4.09 -14.13
C TYR A 81 13.51 4.68 -12.98
N GLY A 82 12.44 5.43 -13.26
CA GLY A 82 11.55 5.94 -12.23
C GLY A 82 10.85 4.85 -11.42
N GLU A 83 10.54 3.69 -12.04
CA GLU A 83 9.93 2.55 -11.34
C GLU A 83 10.93 1.89 -10.40
N ILE A 84 12.19 1.79 -10.82
CA ILE A 84 13.29 1.27 -10.00
C ILE A 84 13.53 2.21 -8.81
N GLY A 85 13.67 3.53 -9.06
CA GLY A 85 13.90 4.52 -8.01
C GLY A 85 12.76 4.54 -6.97
N CYS A 86 11.51 4.53 -7.43
CA CYS A 86 10.34 4.42 -6.55
C CYS A 86 10.39 3.13 -5.70
N THR A 87 10.66 1.97 -6.31
CA THR A 87 10.79 0.70 -5.58
C THR A 87 11.89 0.75 -4.53
N LEU A 88 13.04 1.38 -4.83
CA LEU A 88 14.14 1.53 -3.88
C LEU A 88 13.79 2.45 -2.71
N SER A 89 13.05 3.53 -2.96
CA SER A 89 12.53 4.40 -1.89
C SER A 89 11.62 3.64 -0.93
N HIS A 90 10.65 2.87 -1.46
CA HIS A 90 9.76 2.03 -0.64
C HIS A 90 10.52 0.96 0.13
N LEU A 91 11.50 0.31 -0.52
CA LEU A 91 12.34 -0.69 0.12
C LEU A 91 13.12 -0.09 1.30
N HIS A 92 13.68 1.11 1.16
CA HIS A 92 14.37 1.80 2.25
C HIS A 92 13.42 2.16 3.39
N CYS A 93 12.18 2.58 3.11
CA CYS A 93 11.16 2.76 4.14
C CYS A 93 10.90 1.46 4.91
N TRP A 94 10.71 0.33 4.21
CA TRP A 94 10.54 -0.98 4.85
C TRP A 94 11.76 -1.40 5.68
N MET A 95 12.97 -1.17 5.17
CA MET A 95 14.20 -1.45 5.91
C MET A 95 14.29 -0.62 7.19
N ASP A 96 13.95 0.67 7.15
CA ASP A 96 13.93 1.55 8.32
C ASP A 96 12.86 1.10 9.34
N ILE A 97 11.65 0.74 8.88
CA ILE A 97 10.58 0.16 9.72
C ILE A 97 11.06 -1.07 10.47
N VAL A 98 11.69 -2.02 9.76
CA VAL A 98 12.21 -3.26 10.36
C VAL A 98 13.35 -2.95 11.32
N HIS A 99 14.30 -2.10 10.92
CA HIS A 99 15.46 -1.73 11.74
C HIS A 99 15.04 -1.07 13.06
N ARG A 100 14.08 -0.16 13.01
CA ARG A 100 13.53 0.55 14.18
C ARG A 100 12.47 -0.24 14.94
N LYS A 101 12.08 -1.42 14.44
CA LYS A 101 11.01 -2.26 15.00
C LYS A 101 9.69 -1.49 15.13
N VAL A 102 9.35 -0.70 14.12
CA VAL A 102 8.11 0.07 14.09
C VAL A 102 6.93 -0.90 13.89
N PRO A 103 5.98 -1.00 14.83
CA PRO A 103 4.92 -2.01 14.77
C PRO A 103 3.85 -1.69 13.71
N LEU A 104 3.64 -0.41 13.41
CA LEU A 104 2.71 0.07 12.38
C LEU A 104 3.22 1.39 11.81
N ALA A 105 3.35 1.44 10.49
CA ALA A 105 3.75 2.61 9.74
C ALA A 105 2.87 2.79 8.50
N ALA A 106 2.76 4.03 8.04
CA ALA A 106 2.15 4.39 6.77
C ALA A 106 3.25 4.81 5.80
N ILE A 107 3.10 4.47 4.53
CA ILE A 107 3.98 4.93 3.46
C ILE A 107 3.07 5.55 2.39
N LEU A 108 3.27 6.84 2.14
CA LEU A 108 2.54 7.63 1.16
C LEU A 108 3.51 8.11 0.07
N GLU A 109 2.98 8.47 -1.09
CA GLU A 109 3.72 9.19 -2.13
C GLU A 109 3.46 10.70 -2.00
N ASP A 110 4.39 11.54 -2.48
CA ASP A 110 4.24 13.00 -2.49
C ASP A 110 3.20 13.54 -3.50
N ASP A 111 2.56 12.66 -4.30
CA ASP A 111 1.33 12.96 -5.06
C ASP A 111 0.06 12.31 -4.48
N ALA A 112 0.13 11.73 -3.29
CA ALA A 112 -1.07 11.21 -2.64
C ALA A 112 -2.10 12.33 -2.43
N VAL A 113 -3.33 12.11 -2.90
CA VAL A 113 -4.45 13.00 -2.67
C VAL A 113 -5.20 12.50 -1.43
N LEU A 114 -5.12 13.26 -0.34
CA LEU A 114 -5.78 12.92 0.91
C LEU A 114 -7.15 13.59 0.98
N MET A 115 -8.19 12.80 1.22
CA MET A 115 -9.53 13.34 1.45
C MET A 115 -9.60 14.05 2.81
N PRO A 116 -10.49 15.05 3.00
CA PRO A 116 -10.59 15.78 4.27
C PRO A 116 -10.81 14.90 5.52
N ASP A 117 -11.44 13.75 5.35
CA ASP A 117 -11.74 12.76 6.39
C ASP A 117 -10.75 11.58 6.40
N PHE A 118 -9.63 11.67 5.68
CA PHE A 118 -8.64 10.60 5.55
C PHE A 118 -8.19 10.02 6.90
N LEU A 119 -7.84 10.86 7.86
CA LEU A 119 -7.38 10.40 9.18
C LEU A 119 -8.48 9.62 9.91
N TYR A 120 -9.73 10.07 9.81
CA TYR A 120 -10.86 9.41 10.42
C TYR A 120 -11.09 8.02 9.79
N GLN A 121 -11.14 7.96 8.45
CA GLN A 121 -11.28 6.69 7.74
C GLN A 121 -10.13 5.72 8.04
N LEU A 122 -8.90 6.22 8.15
CA LEU A 122 -7.74 5.42 8.50
C LEU A 122 -7.87 4.81 9.90
N ILE A 123 -8.25 5.61 10.89
CA ILE A 123 -8.41 5.14 12.28
C ILE A 123 -9.53 4.11 12.38
N GLU A 124 -10.70 4.39 11.80
CA GLU A 124 -11.84 3.46 11.77
C GLU A 124 -11.46 2.15 11.09
N GLY A 125 -10.78 2.23 9.93
CA GLY A 125 -10.35 1.04 9.22
C GLY A 125 -9.35 0.20 10.00
N LEU A 126 -8.34 0.84 10.62
CA LEU A 126 -7.35 0.15 11.44
C LEU A 126 -7.99 -0.52 12.66
N ALA A 127 -8.95 0.14 13.30
CA ALA A 127 -9.71 -0.42 14.41
C ALA A 127 -10.50 -1.66 13.97
N ALA A 128 -11.19 -1.57 12.83
CA ALA A 128 -12.00 -2.66 12.29
C ALA A 128 -11.13 -3.84 11.79
N ALA A 129 -9.94 -3.58 11.25
CA ALA A 129 -8.98 -4.62 10.88
C ALA A 129 -8.40 -5.33 12.12
N SER A 130 -8.40 -4.68 13.30
CA SER A 130 -8.01 -5.26 14.59
C SER A 130 -6.67 -6.02 14.57
N GLY A 131 -5.68 -5.50 13.81
CA GLY A 131 -4.34 -6.10 13.69
C GLY A 131 -4.27 -7.39 12.86
N ARG A 132 -5.31 -7.72 12.07
CA ARG A 132 -5.36 -8.91 11.21
C ARG A 132 -4.81 -8.65 9.80
N PHE A 133 -3.73 -7.89 9.70
CA PHE A 133 -3.08 -7.57 8.42
C PHE A 133 -1.57 -7.44 8.59
N ASP A 134 -0.82 -7.79 7.54
CA ASP A 134 0.60 -7.49 7.43
C ASP A 134 0.85 -6.24 6.54
N LEU A 135 -0.03 -6.00 5.58
CA LEU A 135 0.02 -4.87 4.65
C LEU A 135 -1.40 -4.40 4.30
N LEU A 136 -1.62 -3.09 4.28
CA LEU A 136 -2.86 -2.46 3.82
C LEU A 136 -2.57 -1.44 2.73
N TYR A 137 -3.40 -1.44 1.69
CA TYR A 137 -3.38 -0.40 0.66
C TYR A 137 -4.35 0.72 1.05
N LEU A 138 -3.83 1.94 1.19
CA LEU A 138 -4.64 3.13 1.54
C LEU A 138 -5.30 3.80 0.32
N GLY A 139 -4.89 3.41 -0.89
CA GLY A 139 -5.44 3.89 -2.15
C GLY A 139 -5.07 2.96 -3.30
N ARG A 140 -5.89 2.93 -4.34
CA ARG A 140 -5.65 2.13 -5.55
C ARG A 140 -6.48 2.63 -6.74
N LEU A 141 -6.05 2.23 -7.93
CA LEU A 141 -6.88 2.23 -9.14
C LEU A 141 -7.33 0.78 -9.41
N PRO A 142 -8.61 0.42 -9.21
CA PRO A 142 -9.10 -0.94 -9.40
C PRO A 142 -8.78 -1.45 -10.81
N GLN A 143 -8.07 -2.57 -10.91
CA GLN A 143 -7.84 -3.25 -12.19
C GLN A 143 -8.83 -4.40 -12.40
N GLU A 144 -9.32 -4.98 -11.31
CA GLU A 144 -10.28 -6.08 -11.25
C GLU A 144 -11.32 -5.77 -10.16
N PRO A 145 -12.54 -6.35 -10.24
CA PRO A 145 -13.54 -6.23 -9.18
C PRO A 145 -13.02 -6.74 -7.84
N ASP A 146 -13.53 -6.19 -6.75
CA ASP A 146 -13.08 -6.53 -5.40
C ASP A 146 -13.60 -7.90 -4.95
N ARG A 147 -12.77 -8.64 -4.20
CA ARG A 147 -13.22 -9.93 -3.61
C ARG A 147 -14.07 -9.72 -2.36
N GLY A 148 -13.98 -8.55 -1.74
CA GLY A 148 -14.68 -8.19 -0.51
C GLY A 148 -14.01 -7.03 0.20
N CYS A 149 -14.41 -6.79 1.45
CA CYS A 149 -13.81 -5.77 2.32
C CYS A 149 -13.68 -6.26 3.77
N CYS A 150 -12.72 -5.72 4.50
CA CYS A 150 -12.54 -5.87 5.94
C CYS A 150 -12.36 -4.48 6.54
N GLY A 151 -13.33 -4.03 7.34
CA GLY A 151 -13.21 -2.74 8.03
C GLY A 151 -13.05 -1.55 7.09
N GLY A 152 -13.78 -1.50 5.98
CA GLY A 152 -13.63 -0.44 4.98
C GLY A 152 -12.41 -0.60 4.05
N PHE A 153 -11.44 -1.47 4.36
CA PHE A 153 -10.37 -1.82 3.43
C PHE A 153 -10.81 -2.92 2.47
N VAL A 154 -10.48 -2.77 1.20
CA VAL A 154 -10.81 -3.72 0.15
C VAL A 154 -9.81 -4.89 0.14
N ILE A 155 -10.29 -6.09 -0.19
CA ILE A 155 -9.47 -7.27 -0.50
C ILE A 155 -9.30 -7.36 -2.03
N PRO A 156 -8.14 -6.96 -2.60
CA PRO A 156 -7.94 -6.97 -4.04
C PRO A 156 -7.75 -8.39 -4.59
N VAL A 157 -8.11 -8.60 -5.87
CA VAL A 157 -7.93 -9.88 -6.58
C VAL A 157 -6.45 -10.18 -6.85
N SER A 158 -5.69 -9.14 -7.20
CA SER A 158 -4.26 -9.22 -7.47
C SER A 158 -3.48 -8.64 -6.30
N THR A 159 -2.73 -9.50 -5.62
CA THR A 159 -1.67 -9.07 -4.73
C THR A 159 -0.52 -10.05 -4.93
N LEU A 160 0.68 -9.54 -5.23
CA LEU A 160 1.91 -10.34 -5.25
C LEU A 160 2.36 -10.75 -3.84
N ILE A 161 1.65 -10.26 -2.81
CA ILE A 161 1.78 -10.65 -1.40
C ILE A 161 0.37 -10.99 -0.93
N PRO A 162 0.05 -12.26 -0.61
CA PRO A 162 -1.30 -12.59 -0.15
C PRO A 162 -1.62 -11.78 1.10
N CYS A 163 -2.63 -10.91 1.01
CA CYS A 163 -3.36 -10.48 2.20
C CYS A 163 -3.87 -11.77 2.85
N ALA A 164 -3.37 -12.10 4.04
CA ALA A 164 -3.65 -13.37 4.69
C ALA A 164 -5.16 -13.58 4.73
N SER A 165 -5.61 -14.59 3.97
CA SER A 165 -6.96 -15.07 3.96
C SER A 165 -7.42 -15.30 5.40
N THR A 166 -8.55 -14.73 5.78
CA THR A 166 -9.29 -15.13 6.98
C THR A 166 -9.75 -16.58 6.85
N THR A 167 -8.86 -17.53 7.14
CA THR A 167 -9.22 -18.89 7.50
C THR A 167 -8.30 -19.36 8.62
N ALA A 168 -8.68 -19.05 9.86
CA ALA A 168 -8.32 -19.91 10.97
C ALA A 168 -9.51 -20.89 11.15
N PRO A 169 -9.40 -22.18 10.79
CA PRO A 169 -10.36 -23.15 11.25
C PRO A 169 -10.06 -23.41 12.73
N LYS A 170 -10.80 -22.75 13.62
CA LYS A 170 -10.91 -23.23 15.00
C LYS A 170 -12.10 -24.17 15.06
N THR A 171 -11.78 -25.46 15.00
CA THR A 171 -12.57 -26.59 15.52
C THR A 171 -14.03 -26.70 15.07
N GLY A 172 -14.27 -27.64 14.14
CA GLY A 172 -15.48 -28.48 14.08
C GLY A 172 -16.83 -27.77 14.04
N SER A 173 -17.23 -27.24 12.89
CA SER A 173 -18.62 -27.28 12.41
C SER A 173 -18.67 -26.87 10.95
N LEU A 174 -19.46 -27.57 10.14
CA LEU A 174 -19.72 -27.23 8.73
C LEU A 174 -20.49 -25.90 8.65
N PRO A 175 -20.17 -24.97 7.73
CA PRO A 175 -20.98 -23.78 7.55
C PRO A 175 -22.31 -24.16 6.86
N GLY A 176 -23.41 -23.88 7.57
CA GLY A 176 -24.76 -23.92 7.00
C GLY A 176 -24.93 -22.89 5.89
N GLU A 177 -25.72 -23.28 4.89
CA GLU A 177 -26.04 -22.49 3.70
C GLU A 177 -26.65 -21.13 4.08
N CYS A 178 -26.07 -20.06 3.56
CA CYS A 178 -26.69 -18.74 3.60
C CYS A 178 -27.64 -18.62 2.40
N HIS A 179 -28.94 -18.80 2.64
CA HIS A 179 -29.98 -18.60 1.64
C HIS A 179 -29.95 -17.16 1.09
N THR A 180 -29.63 -17.01 -0.19
CA THR A 180 -29.88 -15.78 -0.94
C THR A 180 -31.38 -15.65 -1.20
N ALA A 181 -31.99 -14.63 -0.61
CA ALA A 181 -33.37 -14.25 -0.92
C ALA A 181 -33.48 -13.85 -2.40
N SER A 182 -34.23 -14.64 -3.16
CA SER A 182 -34.62 -14.39 -4.54
C SER A 182 -35.62 -13.24 -4.60
N SER A 183 -35.24 -12.12 -5.23
CA SER A 183 -36.18 -11.08 -5.64
C SER A 183 -36.64 -11.34 -7.08
N ARG A 184 -37.93 -11.64 -7.20
CA ARG A 184 -38.68 -11.93 -8.43
C ARG A 184 -38.69 -10.74 -9.40
N THR A 185 -38.52 -11.03 -10.68
CA THR A 185 -38.94 -10.18 -11.81
C THR A 185 -40.47 -10.08 -11.88
N PRO A 186 -41.07 -8.92 -12.21
CA PRO A 186 -42.44 -8.87 -12.69
C PRO A 186 -42.48 -9.08 -14.21
N SER A 187 -43.37 -9.98 -14.63
CA SER A 187 -43.81 -10.22 -16.00
C SER A 187 -44.51 -8.98 -16.56
N ALA A 188 -44.20 -8.63 -17.81
CA ALA A 188 -45.02 -7.76 -18.63
C ALA A 188 -46.33 -8.47 -18.99
N ALA A 189 -47.42 -7.71 -19.01
CA ALA A 189 -48.68 -7.99 -19.68
C ALA A 189 -49.07 -6.73 -20.45
#